data_AF-A0A8H5C6Y6-F1
#
_entry.id   AF-A0A8H5C6Y6-F1
#
_cell.length_a   1.000
_cell.length_b   1.000
_cell.length_c   1.000
_cell.angle_alpha   90.00
_cell.angle_beta   90.00
_cell.angle_gamma   90.00
#
_symmetry.space_group_name_H-M   'P 1'
#
loop_
_entity.id
_entity.type
_entity.pdbx_description
1 polymer ?
#
loop_
_entity_poly.entity_id
_entity_poly.type
_entity_poly.pdbx_seq_one_letter_code
_entity_poly.pdbx_strand_id
1 'polypeptide(L)'
;MLRSAGYISLSRPRSLGSLKATVVFFSSLVLLFFFTYLYARRAQADWARHRTGPLTPISLLNETTGKVDLWGTCSPEEYAQGQWVRRPYWTRPSPLTRTNTSEQIYRDLLHGAHGPEKLTSKEDILKFARMEGCASDGEDIWNQFAVTNEEQWDRFPKALEWEWIPGGRCTGKSGLRDWDLEGFLRDLVEGGGWLLIGGRVPFLRAYASVIDTNPDSITGNHFFSISCLLYPHVVIGKSTSYERDRLQSLYLDPSSPFAGRFQLPEGFNIKTTPLVSFKRVDLLWSVNDLASMHKALHPEFYSPSNSFKLFGDTAVWTVSPEVYLNIFLGPVATANYKTMIVSSAGHWTMDLFHGYHRAHGSDGSTLNDSRLLFPSDFEELEPILGYDGLLIFFREAMEHWANAVQRRLDTHPPSVSSSPTRQRQVLVRAYLAGHDACHNARDPWAEERPPRASWNWREIGRFNKIWEERPRLAFTKMSISLELIGQETYDPMAT
;
A
#
# COMPACT_ATOMS: atom_id res chain seq x y z
N MET A 1 36.36 -104.16 -5.51
CA MET A 1 35.36 -104.92 -6.30
C MET A 1 34.18 -103.99 -6.59
N LEU A 2 33.91 -103.70 -7.89
CA LEU A 2 32.63 -103.26 -8.51
C LEU A 2 31.95 -101.99 -7.92
N ARG A 3 31.35 -101.00 -8.61
CA ARG A 3 30.90 -100.75 -10.00
C ARG A 3 30.44 -99.27 -10.08
N SER A 4 30.84 -98.56 -11.15
CA SER A 4 30.03 -97.66 -12.01
C SER A 4 29.02 -96.63 -11.44
N ALA A 5 29.16 -95.35 -11.84
CA ALA A 5 28.22 -94.60 -12.70
C ALA A 5 28.56 -93.10 -12.67
N GLY A 6 28.69 -92.49 -13.85
CA GLY A 6 28.90 -91.05 -14.00
C GLY A 6 27.59 -90.25 -14.00
N TYR A 7 27.69 -88.96 -13.69
CA TYR A 7 26.63 -87.99 -13.96
C TYR A 7 27.23 -86.67 -14.45
N ILE A 8 26.63 -86.16 -15.52
CA ILE A 8 26.96 -84.95 -16.27
C ILE A 8 26.44 -83.73 -15.50
N SER A 9 27.30 -82.71 -15.34
CA SER A 9 26.96 -81.41 -14.73
C SER A 9 26.27 -80.51 -15.76
N LEU A 10 24.96 -80.29 -15.59
CA LEU A 10 24.18 -79.29 -16.34
C LEU A 10 24.10 -77.97 -15.56
N SER A 11 24.59 -76.91 -16.19
CA SER A 11 24.56 -75.52 -15.72
C SER A 11 23.14 -74.97 -15.59
N ARG A 12 22.87 -74.25 -14.49
CA ARG A 12 21.61 -73.55 -14.19
C ARG A 12 21.25 -72.49 -15.25
N PRO A 13 19.96 -72.32 -15.61
CA PRO A 13 19.52 -71.26 -16.52
C PRO A 13 19.53 -69.89 -15.84
N ARG A 14 20.02 -68.88 -16.56
CA ARG A 14 20.01 -67.47 -16.16
C ARG A 14 18.56 -66.99 -15.96
N SER A 15 18.33 -66.30 -14.85
CA SER A 15 17.02 -65.86 -14.38
C SER A 15 16.34 -64.87 -15.32
N LEU A 16 15.08 -65.15 -15.67
CA LEU A 16 14.14 -64.31 -16.43
C LEU A 16 13.92 -62.89 -15.84
N GLY A 17 14.35 -62.65 -14.59
CA GLY A 17 14.20 -61.35 -13.91
C GLY A 17 15.06 -60.23 -14.46
N SER A 18 16.23 -60.54 -15.03
CA SER A 18 17.13 -59.52 -15.59
C SER A 18 16.55 -58.86 -16.83
N LEU A 19 15.78 -59.59 -17.65
CA LEU A 19 15.25 -59.07 -18.91
C LEU A 19 14.13 -58.03 -18.68
N LYS A 20 13.29 -58.23 -17.67
CA LYS A 20 12.20 -57.29 -17.34
C LYS A 20 12.73 -55.97 -16.80
N ALA A 21 13.76 -56.01 -15.95
CA ALA A 21 14.40 -54.80 -15.43
C ALA A 21 15.06 -53.98 -16.56
N THR A 22 15.72 -54.64 -17.51
CA THR A 22 16.32 -53.97 -18.68
C THR A 22 15.25 -53.34 -19.57
N VAL A 23 14.15 -54.03 -19.85
CA VAL A 23 13.07 -53.48 -20.71
C VAL A 23 12.42 -52.24 -20.07
N VAL A 24 12.15 -52.27 -18.76
CA VAL A 24 11.59 -51.10 -18.04
C VAL A 24 12.59 -49.93 -18.06
N PHE A 25 13.87 -50.19 -17.78
CA PHE A 25 14.90 -49.15 -17.78
C PHE A 25 15.05 -48.49 -19.16
N PHE A 26 15.09 -49.28 -20.24
CA PHE A 26 15.16 -48.74 -21.61
C PHE A 26 13.89 -47.96 -21.98
N SER A 27 12.71 -48.42 -21.54
CA SER A 27 11.44 -47.73 -21.83
C SER A 27 11.37 -46.36 -21.14
N SER A 28 11.83 -46.26 -19.89
CA SER A 28 11.94 -44.99 -19.16
C SER A 28 12.96 -44.04 -19.80
N LEU A 29 14.08 -44.54 -20.29
CA LEU A 29 15.10 -43.73 -20.98
C LEU A 29 14.60 -43.18 -22.33
N VAL A 30 13.85 -43.98 -23.08
CA VAL A 30 13.23 -43.54 -24.34
C VAL A 30 12.17 -42.47 -24.09
N LEU A 31 11.34 -42.63 -23.06
CA LEU A 31 10.35 -41.61 -22.67
C LEU A 31 11.02 -40.31 -22.22
N LEU A 32 12.06 -40.40 -21.38
CA LEU A 32 12.82 -39.23 -20.94
C LEU A 32 13.41 -38.49 -22.15
N PHE A 33 14.05 -39.22 -23.06
CA PHE A 33 14.64 -38.66 -24.27
C PHE A 33 13.59 -37.97 -25.15
N PHE A 34 12.41 -38.60 -25.32
CA PHE A 34 11.30 -38.04 -26.10
C PHE A 34 10.76 -36.75 -25.47
N PHE A 35 10.60 -36.70 -24.13
CA PHE A 35 10.17 -35.49 -23.43
C PHE A 35 11.19 -34.36 -23.53
N THR A 36 12.49 -34.64 -23.33
CA THR A 36 13.54 -33.63 -23.53
C THR A 36 13.63 -33.14 -24.97
N TYR A 37 13.43 -34.03 -25.96
CA TYR A 37 13.43 -33.66 -27.37
C TYR A 37 12.23 -32.77 -27.73
N LEU A 38 11.03 -33.08 -27.24
CA LEU A 38 9.84 -32.26 -27.44
C LEU A 38 9.96 -30.90 -26.75
N TYR A 39 10.52 -30.86 -25.54
CA TYR A 39 10.78 -29.62 -24.81
C TYR A 39 11.79 -28.74 -25.57
N ALA A 40 12.91 -29.32 -26.03
CA ALA A 40 13.91 -28.62 -26.82
C ALA A 40 13.35 -28.10 -28.16
N ARG A 41 12.51 -28.89 -28.84
CA ARG A 41 11.81 -28.48 -30.08
C ARG A 41 10.85 -27.31 -29.84
N ARG A 42 10.12 -27.32 -28.72
CA ARG A 42 9.21 -26.22 -28.36
C ARG A 42 10.00 -24.95 -28.04
N ALA A 43 11.09 -25.06 -27.28
CA ALA A 43 11.99 -23.95 -27.01
C ALA A 43 12.61 -23.38 -28.31
N GLN A 44 13.03 -24.22 -29.26
CA GLN A 44 13.53 -23.77 -30.56
C GLN A 44 12.44 -23.10 -31.42
N ALA A 45 11.20 -23.59 -31.39
CA ALA A 45 10.08 -22.98 -32.13
C ALA A 45 9.66 -21.62 -31.55
N ASP A 46 9.79 -21.43 -30.24
CA ASP A 46 9.56 -20.15 -29.57
C ASP A 46 10.72 -19.18 -29.85
N TRP A 47 11.96 -19.68 -29.93
CA TRP A 47 13.13 -18.88 -30.27
C TRP A 47 13.15 -18.45 -31.75
N ALA A 48 12.73 -19.32 -32.67
CA ALA A 48 12.65 -19.03 -34.10
C ALA A 48 11.54 -18.02 -34.45
N ARG A 49 10.47 -17.94 -33.64
CA ARG A 49 9.41 -16.93 -33.81
C ARG A 49 9.85 -15.49 -33.50
N HIS A 50 11.03 -15.29 -32.91
CA HIS A 50 11.57 -13.96 -32.60
C HIS A 50 12.65 -13.45 -33.57
N ARG A 51 12.99 -14.21 -34.62
CA ARG A 51 13.91 -13.76 -35.66
C ARG A 51 13.55 -14.34 -37.03
N THR A 52 12.61 -13.73 -37.74
CA THR A 52 12.66 -13.58 -39.21
C THR A 52 11.47 -12.78 -39.74
N GLY A 53 11.76 -11.63 -40.33
CA GLY A 53 10.90 -10.91 -41.28
C GLY A 53 11.77 -9.92 -42.06
N PRO A 54 11.79 -9.91 -43.41
CA PRO A 54 12.82 -9.25 -44.22
C PRO A 54 12.51 -7.78 -44.52
N LEU A 55 13.58 -7.03 -44.78
CA LEU A 55 13.57 -5.63 -45.19
C LEU A 55 13.20 -5.48 -46.69
N THR A 56 12.14 -4.74 -46.99
CA THR A 56 12.01 -3.92 -48.21
C THR A 56 11.20 -2.65 -47.92
N PRO A 57 11.44 -1.53 -48.64
CA PRO A 57 11.16 -0.19 -48.13
C PRO A 57 10.04 0.52 -48.91
N ILE A 58 8.85 0.70 -48.32
CA ILE A 58 7.87 1.70 -48.77
C ILE A 58 7.17 2.33 -47.55
N SER A 59 7.12 3.65 -47.59
CA SER A 59 6.62 4.63 -46.62
C SER A 59 5.14 4.47 -46.21
N LEU A 60 4.81 5.08 -45.07
CA LEU A 60 3.47 5.39 -44.51
C LEU A 60 2.71 4.25 -43.84
N LEU A 61 2.95 4.10 -42.53
CA LEU A 61 1.97 4.22 -41.44
C LEU A 61 2.69 3.83 -40.14
N ASN A 62 2.95 4.81 -39.27
CA ASN A 62 3.53 4.60 -37.95
C ASN A 62 2.48 3.96 -37.02
N GLU A 63 2.26 2.66 -37.16
CA GLU A 63 1.78 1.79 -36.09
C GLU A 63 3.00 1.17 -35.39
N THR A 64 3.70 2.00 -34.61
CA THR A 64 4.61 1.50 -33.60
C THR A 64 3.77 0.97 -32.45
N THR A 65 3.78 -0.36 -32.32
CA THR A 65 3.61 -1.09 -31.05
C THR A 65 4.09 -0.23 -29.87
N GLY A 66 3.14 0.31 -29.12
CA GLY A 66 3.38 1.24 -28.03
C GLY A 66 4.08 0.57 -26.85
N LYS A 67 5.40 0.39 -26.97
CA LYS A 67 6.27 0.67 -25.82
C LYS A 67 6.16 2.17 -25.61
N VAL A 68 5.26 2.54 -24.70
CA VAL A 68 5.34 3.85 -24.05
C VAL A 68 6.73 3.90 -23.43
N ASP A 69 7.63 4.67 -24.03
CA ASP A 69 8.83 5.12 -23.34
C ASP A 69 8.34 5.86 -22.09
N LEU A 70 8.32 5.16 -20.95
CA LEU A 70 8.12 5.74 -19.64
C LEU A 70 9.35 6.61 -19.37
N TRP A 71 9.31 7.84 -19.87
CA TRP A 71 10.25 8.88 -19.48
C TRP A 71 10.21 9.02 -17.95
N GLY A 72 11.32 8.68 -17.29
CA GLY A 72 11.68 9.19 -15.96
C GLY A 72 10.87 8.69 -14.76
N THR A 73 10.76 7.38 -14.54
CA THR A 73 10.12 6.86 -13.32
C THR A 73 11.08 6.03 -12.46
N CYS A 74 11.37 6.59 -11.30
CA CYS A 74 11.80 5.92 -10.08
C CYS A 74 10.85 4.75 -9.76
N SER A 75 11.37 3.53 -9.60
CA SER A 75 10.55 2.42 -9.09
C SER A 75 10.34 2.56 -7.57
N PRO A 76 9.29 1.95 -7.01
CA PRO A 76 9.10 1.95 -5.56
C PRO A 76 10.27 1.28 -4.81
N GLU A 77 10.90 0.26 -5.41
CA GLU A 77 12.11 -0.38 -4.88
C GLU A 77 13.32 0.56 -4.91
N GLU A 78 13.49 1.37 -5.96
CA GLU A 78 14.53 2.40 -6.00
C GLU A 78 14.29 3.51 -4.97
N TYR A 79 13.03 3.89 -4.75
CA TYR A 79 12.67 4.86 -3.72
C TYR A 79 13.02 4.34 -2.32
N ALA A 80 12.72 3.07 -2.06
CA ALA A 80 12.96 2.36 -0.81
C ALA A 80 14.44 2.23 -0.41
N GLN A 81 15.34 2.22 -1.40
CA GLN A 81 16.80 2.23 -1.18
C GLN A 81 17.34 3.58 -0.70
N GLY A 82 16.46 4.53 -0.39
CA GLY A 82 16.82 5.83 0.15
C GLY A 82 17.36 5.75 1.58
N GLN A 83 17.62 6.93 2.13
CA GLN A 83 18.10 7.08 3.50
C GLN A 83 17.52 8.33 4.15
N TRP A 84 17.32 8.25 5.47
CA TRP A 84 17.00 9.42 6.28
C TRP A 84 18.26 10.25 6.52
N VAL A 85 18.23 11.50 6.08
CA VAL A 85 19.30 12.46 6.33
C VAL A 85 18.81 13.50 7.33
N ARG A 86 19.59 13.72 8.40
CA ARG A 86 19.28 14.78 9.34
C ARG A 86 19.50 16.14 8.67
N ARG A 87 18.45 16.94 8.63
CA ARG A 87 18.39 18.30 8.10
C ARG A 87 17.70 19.20 9.13
N PRO A 88 18.48 19.99 9.89
CA PRO A 88 17.92 20.90 10.87
C PRO A 88 16.86 21.80 10.24
N TYR A 89 15.78 22.06 10.97
CA TYR A 89 14.61 22.71 10.36
C TYR A 89 14.94 24.12 9.80
N TRP A 90 15.94 24.81 10.37
CA TRP A 90 16.40 26.12 9.91
C TRP A 90 17.21 26.09 8.62
N THR A 91 17.70 24.92 8.17
CA THR A 91 18.48 24.80 6.92
C THR A 91 17.61 24.54 5.70
N ARG A 92 16.29 24.37 5.87
CA ARG A 92 15.36 24.05 4.77
C ARG A 92 14.51 25.27 4.40
N PRO A 93 14.38 25.61 3.10
CA PRO A 93 13.55 26.73 2.68
C PRO A 93 12.05 26.43 2.85
N SER A 94 11.59 25.21 2.57
CA SER A 94 10.20 24.75 2.75
C SER A 94 10.11 23.35 3.39
N PRO A 95 8.91 22.89 3.83
CA PRO A 95 8.71 21.59 4.47
C PRO A 95 9.24 20.38 3.69
N LEU A 96 9.22 20.45 2.35
CA LEU A 96 9.58 19.33 1.45
C LEU A 96 10.62 19.72 0.37
N THR A 97 11.31 20.84 0.51
CA THR A 97 12.34 21.22 -0.48
C THR A 97 13.55 20.30 -0.35
N ARG A 98 13.89 19.59 -1.42
CA ARG A 98 15.10 18.78 -1.47
C ARG A 98 16.33 19.66 -1.52
N THR A 99 17.28 19.39 -0.64
CA THR A 99 18.55 20.13 -0.62
C THR A 99 19.56 19.49 -1.57
N ASN A 100 19.41 19.74 -2.88
CA ASN A 100 20.46 19.42 -3.84
C ASN A 100 21.31 20.67 -4.13
N THR A 101 22.59 20.63 -3.73
CA THR A 101 23.68 21.36 -4.42
C THR A 101 23.76 22.90 -4.34
N SER A 102 23.47 23.52 -3.19
CA SER A 102 24.27 24.70 -2.73
C SER A 102 24.04 25.01 -1.25
N GLU A 103 24.61 24.18 -0.36
CA GLU A 103 24.72 24.52 1.07
C GLU A 103 25.36 25.91 1.30
N GLN A 104 26.18 26.37 0.36
CA GLN A 104 27.01 27.56 0.51
C GLN A 104 26.21 28.87 0.46
N ILE A 105 25.13 28.95 -0.31
CA ILE A 105 24.30 30.17 -0.42
C ILE A 105 23.51 30.41 0.88
N TYR A 106 23.14 29.34 1.60
CA TYR A 106 22.34 29.46 2.82
C TYR A 106 23.19 29.58 4.09
N ARG A 107 24.44 29.11 4.10
CA ARG A 107 25.37 29.34 5.21
C ARG A 107 25.60 30.85 5.44
N ASP A 108 25.62 31.65 4.39
CA ASP A 108 25.85 33.10 4.48
C ASP A 108 24.62 33.89 4.95
N LEU A 109 23.41 33.36 4.74
CA LEU A 109 22.14 33.94 5.25
C LEU A 109 21.86 33.58 6.72
N LEU A 110 22.59 32.61 7.29
CA LEU A 110 22.34 32.03 8.61
C LEU A 110 23.08 32.70 9.77
N HIS A 111 23.88 33.74 9.53
CA HIS A 111 24.62 34.44 10.60
C HIS A 111 23.75 35.29 11.56
N GLY A 112 22.42 35.20 11.52
CA GLY A 112 21.56 36.07 12.34
C GLY A 112 20.26 35.50 12.91
N ALA A 113 19.89 34.23 12.70
CA ALA A 113 18.60 33.71 13.14
C ALA A 113 18.72 32.37 13.88
N HIS A 114 19.15 32.42 15.13
CA HIS A 114 18.91 31.34 16.09
C HIS A 114 17.39 31.25 16.31
N GLY A 115 16.74 30.32 15.62
CA GLY A 115 15.36 29.96 15.96
C GLY A 115 15.28 29.36 17.37
N PRO A 116 14.07 29.22 17.95
CA PRO A 116 13.93 28.64 19.27
C PRO A 116 14.51 27.22 19.30
N GLU A 117 15.42 26.95 20.23
CA GLU A 117 16.09 25.65 20.37
C GLU A 117 15.14 24.53 20.84
N LYS A 118 13.96 24.90 21.34
CA LYS A 118 12.95 24.01 21.94
C LYS A 118 11.54 24.56 21.73
N LEU A 119 10.54 23.67 21.76
CA LEU A 119 9.12 24.04 21.74
C LEU A 119 8.77 24.71 23.08
N THR A 120 8.19 25.92 23.04
CA THR A 120 7.78 26.66 24.24
C THR A 120 6.27 26.92 24.31
N SER A 121 5.59 26.81 23.18
CA SER A 121 4.15 26.68 23.09
C SER A 121 3.79 25.73 21.96
N LYS A 122 2.57 25.17 21.97
CA LYS A 122 2.11 24.27 20.90
C LYS A 122 2.12 24.94 19.51
N GLU A 123 1.94 26.27 19.46
CA GLU A 123 1.94 27.07 18.24
C GLU A 123 3.31 27.11 17.53
N ASP A 124 4.41 26.92 18.27
CA ASP A 124 5.77 26.88 17.72
C ASP A 124 5.96 25.71 16.73
N ILE A 125 5.08 24.69 16.76
CA ILE A 125 5.22 23.48 15.94
C ILE A 125 5.17 23.76 14.44
N LEU A 126 4.33 24.71 14.01
CA LEU A 126 4.20 25.09 12.60
C LEU A 126 5.49 25.72 12.10
N LYS A 127 6.13 26.53 12.95
CA LYS A 127 7.44 27.13 12.67
C LYS A 127 8.52 26.05 12.51
N PHE A 128 8.55 25.04 13.38
CA PHE A 128 9.48 23.92 13.25
C PHE A 128 9.20 23.03 12.04
N ALA A 129 7.92 22.80 11.74
CA ALA A 129 7.50 22.07 10.55
C ALA A 129 7.68 22.87 9.25
N ARG A 130 8.09 24.15 9.35
CA ARG A 130 8.23 25.09 8.23
C ARG A 130 6.92 25.31 7.46
N MET A 131 5.81 25.16 8.15
CA MET A 131 4.45 25.35 7.62
C MET A 131 3.96 26.75 8.03
N GLU A 132 3.35 27.47 7.10
CA GLU A 132 2.75 28.78 7.37
C GLU A 132 1.41 28.66 8.12
N GLY A 133 0.76 27.51 7.97
CA GLY A 133 -0.54 27.20 8.52
C GLY A 133 -1.08 25.91 7.90
N CYS A 134 -2.31 25.58 8.21
CA CYS A 134 -3.03 24.47 7.58
C CYS A 134 -4.45 24.89 7.30
N ALA A 135 -5.02 24.50 6.17
CA ALA A 135 -6.43 24.80 5.89
C ALA A 135 -7.41 24.01 6.76
N SER A 136 -6.96 22.92 7.40
CA SER A 136 -7.73 22.12 8.35
C SER A 136 -7.54 22.60 9.81
N ASP A 137 -7.48 23.92 10.02
CA ASP A 137 -7.03 24.69 11.20
C ASP A 137 -7.85 24.57 12.52
N GLY A 138 -8.64 23.52 12.72
CA GLY A 138 -9.32 23.29 14.01
C GLY A 138 -8.37 22.92 15.17
N GLU A 139 -8.90 22.80 16.39
CA GLU A 139 -8.18 22.28 17.58
C GLU A 139 -7.48 20.93 17.33
N ASP A 140 -7.91 20.21 16.31
CA ASP A 140 -7.32 18.95 15.84
C ASP A 140 -5.87 19.11 15.35
N ILE A 141 -5.41 20.28 14.92
CA ILE A 141 -4.02 20.46 14.44
C ILE A 141 -2.98 20.08 15.50
N TRP A 142 -3.22 20.45 16.75
CA TRP A 142 -2.31 20.15 17.85
C TRP A 142 -2.28 18.65 18.16
N ASN A 143 -3.42 17.97 18.00
CA ASN A 143 -3.51 16.53 18.11
C ASN A 143 -2.75 15.83 16.98
N GLN A 144 -2.76 16.38 15.76
CA GLN A 144 -2.03 15.79 14.61
C GLN A 144 -0.51 15.82 14.78
N PHE A 145 0.03 16.85 15.42
CA PHE A 145 1.45 16.91 15.79
C PHE A 145 1.75 16.27 17.17
N ALA A 146 0.72 15.80 17.87
CA ALA A 146 0.77 15.31 19.25
C ALA A 146 1.44 16.30 20.23
N VAL A 147 1.28 17.61 20.01
CA VAL A 147 1.88 18.68 20.83
C VAL A 147 0.99 19.15 21.98
N THR A 148 -0.08 18.42 22.28
CA THR A 148 -0.99 18.74 23.40
C THR A 148 -0.42 18.37 24.77
N ASN A 149 0.58 17.48 24.82
CA ASN A 149 1.26 17.11 26.06
C ASN A 149 2.64 17.78 26.16
N GLU A 150 2.76 18.77 27.05
CA GLU A 150 4.00 19.54 27.29
C GLU A 150 5.17 18.67 27.73
N GLU A 151 4.92 17.57 28.46
CA GLU A 151 5.98 16.66 28.92
C GLU A 151 6.71 15.97 27.77
N GLN A 152 6.11 15.96 26.57
CA GLN A 152 6.68 15.32 25.39
C GLN A 152 7.26 16.31 24.38
N TRP A 153 7.34 17.60 24.73
CA TRP A 153 7.83 18.66 23.84
C TRP A 153 9.34 18.62 23.60
N ASP A 154 10.09 17.96 24.48
CA ASP A 154 11.54 17.79 24.39
C ASP A 154 12.02 17.02 23.15
N ARG A 155 11.10 16.35 22.43
CA ARG A 155 11.37 15.72 21.13
C ARG A 155 11.51 16.70 19.98
N PHE A 156 11.02 17.94 20.14
CA PHE A 156 11.11 18.97 19.11
C PHE A 156 12.29 19.91 19.36
N PRO A 157 12.93 20.42 18.30
CA PRO A 157 12.58 20.24 16.89
C PRO A 157 13.07 18.93 16.26
N LYS A 158 13.91 18.15 16.96
CA LYS A 158 14.64 16.98 16.41
C LYS A 158 13.75 16.00 15.63
N ALA A 159 12.54 15.71 16.12
CA ALA A 159 11.59 14.82 15.44
C ALA A 159 11.20 15.29 14.02
N LEU A 160 11.38 16.57 13.69
CA LEU A 160 11.07 17.16 12.39
C LEU A 160 12.32 17.41 11.52
N GLU A 161 13.51 17.14 12.03
CA GLU A 161 14.78 17.45 11.34
C GLU A 161 15.23 16.33 10.40
N TRP A 162 14.31 15.54 9.84
CA TRP A 162 14.64 14.39 9.01
C TRP A 162 14.02 14.52 7.62
N GLU A 163 14.82 14.21 6.62
CA GLU A 163 14.43 14.23 5.21
C GLU A 163 14.74 12.85 4.61
N TRP A 164 13.77 12.26 3.91
CA TRP A 164 13.99 11.04 3.14
C TRP A 164 14.62 11.41 1.79
N ILE A 165 15.84 10.96 1.56
CA ILE A 165 16.50 11.09 0.26
C ILE A 165 16.35 9.76 -0.46
N PRO A 166 15.53 9.68 -1.53
CA PRO A 166 15.28 8.43 -2.21
C PRO A 166 16.55 7.92 -2.91
N GLY A 167 16.64 6.60 -3.10
CA GLY A 167 17.78 5.95 -3.73
C GLY A 167 17.70 5.91 -5.26
N GLY A 168 18.71 5.29 -5.88
CA GLY A 168 18.70 4.94 -7.30
C GLY A 168 18.40 6.11 -8.27
N ARG A 169 17.61 5.82 -9.31
CA ARG A 169 17.20 6.79 -10.34
C ARG A 169 16.14 7.78 -9.87
N CYS A 170 15.72 7.70 -8.61
CA CYS A 170 14.81 8.69 -8.01
C CYS A 170 15.49 10.03 -7.77
N THR A 171 16.83 10.03 -7.77
CA THR A 171 17.66 11.23 -7.70
C THR A 171 18.00 11.75 -9.10
N GLY A 172 18.03 13.08 -9.27
CA GLY A 172 18.46 13.76 -10.50
C GLY A 172 17.32 14.26 -11.41
N LYS A 173 17.70 14.81 -12.58
CA LYS A 173 16.79 15.53 -13.49
C LYS A 173 15.65 14.68 -14.07
N SER A 174 15.81 13.37 -14.11
CA SER A 174 14.82 12.40 -14.59
C SER A 174 14.17 11.59 -13.46
N GLY A 175 14.46 11.94 -12.20
CA GLY A 175 13.91 11.28 -11.02
C GLY A 175 12.61 11.95 -10.55
N LEU A 176 12.32 11.80 -9.26
CA LEU A 176 11.17 12.49 -8.66
C LEU A 176 11.39 14.01 -8.70
N ARG A 177 10.39 14.79 -9.12
CA ARG A 177 10.47 16.25 -9.10
C ARG A 177 10.59 16.78 -7.67
N ASP A 178 11.25 17.91 -7.51
CA ASP A 178 11.25 18.64 -6.24
C ASP A 178 9.84 19.16 -5.92
N TRP A 179 9.60 19.38 -4.63
CA TRP A 179 8.35 19.97 -4.19
C TRP A 179 8.19 21.38 -4.77
N ASP A 180 7.10 21.59 -5.49
CA ASP A 180 6.67 22.87 -6.03
C ASP A 180 5.18 23.03 -5.75
N LEU A 181 4.84 24.03 -4.93
CA LEU A 181 3.47 24.29 -4.48
C LEU A 181 2.59 24.68 -5.67
N GLU A 182 3.04 25.63 -6.52
CA GLU A 182 2.24 26.09 -7.65
C GLU A 182 2.00 24.93 -8.62
N GLY A 183 3.05 24.17 -8.96
CA GLY A 183 2.95 22.99 -9.81
C GLY A 183 2.03 21.92 -9.24
N PHE A 184 2.11 21.61 -7.95
CA PHE A 184 1.21 20.63 -7.33
C PHE A 184 -0.24 21.10 -7.30
N LEU A 185 -0.48 22.38 -7.01
CA LEU A 185 -1.83 22.96 -7.05
C LEU A 185 -2.40 22.97 -8.47
N ARG A 186 -1.56 23.27 -9.47
CA ARG A 186 -1.89 23.17 -10.90
C ARG A 186 -2.26 21.75 -11.29
N ASP A 187 -1.49 20.75 -10.85
CA ASP A 187 -1.77 19.32 -11.10
C ASP A 187 -3.16 18.93 -10.56
N LEU A 188 -3.54 19.39 -9.36
CA LEU A 188 -4.85 19.11 -8.77
C LEU A 188 -6.02 19.80 -9.49
N VAL A 189 -5.80 21.01 -9.99
CA VAL A 189 -6.83 21.79 -10.72
C VAL A 189 -6.99 21.27 -12.15
N GLU A 190 -5.90 21.26 -12.91
CA GLU A 190 -5.88 20.99 -14.36
C GLU A 190 -5.78 19.49 -14.67
N GLY A 191 -4.97 18.77 -13.90
CA GLY A 191 -4.75 17.31 -14.05
C GLY A 191 -5.80 16.47 -13.34
N GLY A 192 -6.47 17.03 -12.33
CA GLY A 192 -7.56 16.44 -11.59
C GLY A 192 -7.22 16.09 -10.15
N GLY A 193 -8.21 16.30 -9.29
CA GLY A 193 -8.10 16.17 -7.85
C GLY A 193 -7.91 14.76 -7.34
N TRP A 194 -7.69 14.66 -6.02
CA TRP A 194 -7.45 13.40 -5.33
C TRP A 194 -8.56 13.06 -4.33
N LEU A 195 -8.99 11.81 -4.31
CA LEU A 195 -9.90 11.27 -3.30
C LEU A 195 -9.17 10.26 -2.42
N LEU A 196 -8.99 10.58 -1.15
CA LEU A 196 -8.30 9.77 -0.16
C LEU A 196 -9.33 8.93 0.61
N ILE A 197 -9.19 7.61 0.55
CA ILE A 197 -10.05 6.63 1.23
C ILE A 197 -9.21 5.80 2.19
N GLY A 198 -9.62 5.68 3.44
CA GLY A 198 -8.93 4.81 4.39
C GLY A 198 -9.24 5.13 5.83
N GLY A 199 -8.59 4.41 6.74
CA GLY A 199 -8.98 4.43 8.13
C GLY A 199 -8.43 5.58 8.97
N ARG A 200 -9.17 5.94 10.02
CA ARG A 200 -8.70 6.65 11.24
C ARG A 200 -8.77 5.65 12.37
N VAL A 201 -7.80 5.56 13.26
CA VAL A 201 -7.92 4.69 14.43
C VAL A 201 -8.75 5.43 15.49
N PRO A 202 -9.79 4.80 16.06
CA PRO A 202 -10.40 5.29 17.27
C PRO A 202 -9.59 4.82 18.47
N PHE A 203 -9.13 5.75 19.30
CA PHE A 203 -8.79 5.37 20.67
C PHE A 203 -10.08 5.06 21.44
N LEU A 204 -10.13 3.87 22.05
CA LEU A 204 -11.23 3.42 22.91
C LEU A 204 -11.33 4.34 24.12
N ARG A 205 -12.52 4.93 24.29
CA ARG A 205 -12.89 5.73 25.46
C ARG A 205 -13.23 4.78 26.62
N ALA A 206 -12.23 4.17 27.24
CA ALA A 206 -12.37 3.52 28.53
C ALA A 206 -11.39 4.18 29.51
N TYR A 207 -11.93 4.82 30.54
CA TYR A 207 -11.29 5.68 31.56
C TYR A 207 -11.16 7.18 31.23
N ALA A 208 -12.13 7.92 31.79
CA ALA A 208 -12.31 9.36 31.70
C ALA A 208 -11.30 10.19 32.52
N SER A 209 -9.98 9.91 32.48
CA SER A 209 -9.00 10.80 33.14
C SER A 209 -7.66 11.01 32.41
N VAL A 210 -7.49 10.46 31.22
CA VAL A 210 -6.39 10.86 30.34
C VAL A 210 -6.99 11.15 28.97
N ILE A 211 -6.97 12.42 28.59
CA ILE A 211 -7.33 12.87 27.23
C ILE A 211 -6.18 12.40 26.33
N ASP A 212 -6.24 11.14 25.89
CA ASP A 212 -5.40 10.67 24.77
C ASP A 212 -6.22 10.77 23.49
N THR A 213 -6.24 11.98 22.93
CA THR A 213 -6.89 12.33 21.67
C THR A 213 -5.96 12.09 20.49
N ASN A 214 -5.25 10.96 20.43
CA ASN A 214 -4.41 10.69 19.28
C ASN A 214 -5.24 10.20 18.07
N PRO A 215 -5.20 10.93 16.94
CA PRO A 215 -5.90 10.57 15.72
C PRO A 215 -4.93 9.84 14.80
N ASP A 216 -4.59 8.58 15.05
CA ASP A 216 -3.76 7.81 14.12
C ASP A 216 -4.59 7.33 12.92
N SER A 217 -4.85 8.25 12.00
CA SER A 217 -5.37 7.97 10.67
C SER A 217 -4.26 8.14 9.67
N ILE A 218 -3.67 7.06 9.18
CA ILE A 218 -2.62 7.16 8.16
C ILE A 218 -3.13 7.96 6.94
N THR A 219 -4.38 7.74 6.50
CA THR A 219 -4.99 8.49 5.39
C THR A 219 -5.45 9.90 5.78
N GLY A 220 -6.03 10.08 6.97
CA GLY A 220 -6.43 11.41 7.46
C GLY A 220 -5.23 12.33 7.68
N ASN A 221 -4.10 11.79 8.16
CA ASN A 221 -2.85 12.53 8.35
C ASN A 221 -2.23 12.92 7.01
N HIS A 222 -2.44 12.12 5.96
CA HIS A 222 -2.06 12.48 4.59
C HIS A 222 -2.90 13.66 4.09
N PHE A 223 -4.21 13.64 4.29
CA PHE A 223 -5.09 14.78 3.96
C PHE A 223 -4.71 16.04 4.74
N PHE A 224 -4.48 15.90 6.05
CA PHE A 224 -4.02 16.97 6.92
C PHE A 224 -2.70 17.57 6.43
N SER A 225 -1.70 16.74 6.10
CA SER A 225 -0.41 17.18 5.59
C SER A 225 -0.55 17.98 4.29
N ILE A 226 -1.38 17.51 3.36
CA ILE A 226 -1.68 18.24 2.12
C ILE A 226 -2.30 19.60 2.42
N SER A 227 -3.21 19.69 3.40
CA SER A 227 -3.84 20.95 3.80
C SER A 227 -2.85 21.99 4.34
N CYS A 228 -1.74 21.55 4.94
CA CYS A 228 -0.67 22.42 5.41
C CYS A 228 0.28 22.82 4.28
N LEU A 229 0.62 21.88 3.42
CA LEU A 229 1.51 22.12 2.27
C LEU A 229 0.91 23.07 1.23
N LEU A 230 -0.42 23.14 1.14
CA LEU A 230 -1.14 23.99 0.19
C LEU A 230 -1.64 25.30 0.81
N TYR A 231 -1.52 25.49 2.13
CA TYR A 231 -1.88 26.74 2.79
C TYR A 231 -0.98 27.89 2.30
N PRO A 232 -1.47 29.14 2.15
CA PRO A 232 -2.85 29.62 2.37
C PRO A 232 -3.74 29.51 1.11
N HIS A 233 -3.31 28.77 0.09
CA HIS A 233 -3.96 28.77 -1.24
C HIS A 233 -5.20 27.88 -1.33
N VAL A 234 -5.52 27.15 -0.27
CA VAL A 234 -6.69 26.29 -0.18
C VAL A 234 -7.46 26.56 1.11
N VAL A 235 -8.76 26.32 1.06
CA VAL A 235 -9.67 26.42 2.20
C VAL A 235 -10.39 25.10 2.41
N ILE A 236 -10.67 24.76 3.67
CA ILE A 236 -11.54 23.62 3.97
C ILE A 236 -13.01 24.01 3.79
N GLY A 237 -13.80 23.11 3.21
CA GLY A 237 -15.25 23.32 3.12
C GLY A 237 -15.87 23.46 4.50
N LYS A 238 -16.69 24.50 4.72
CA LYS A 238 -17.41 24.69 5.99
C LYS A 238 -18.30 23.48 6.27
N SER A 239 -18.00 22.76 7.35
CA SER A 239 -18.89 21.74 7.90
C SER A 239 -19.68 22.34 9.07
N THR A 240 -20.99 22.09 9.10
CA THR A 240 -21.87 22.42 10.23
C THR A 240 -21.91 21.31 11.30
N SER A 241 -21.16 20.21 11.11
CA SER A 241 -21.15 19.03 11.99
C SER A 241 -19.73 18.49 12.20
N TYR A 242 -19.44 17.98 13.41
CA TYR A 242 -18.16 17.39 13.83
C TYR A 242 -18.05 15.88 13.55
N GLU A 243 -18.96 15.30 12.76
CA GLU A 243 -18.98 13.85 12.50
C GLU A 243 -17.71 13.35 11.76
N ARG A 244 -17.03 12.38 12.37
CA ARG A 244 -15.67 11.92 12.02
C ARG A 244 -15.58 11.14 10.70
N ASP A 245 -16.71 10.79 10.10
CA ASP A 245 -16.81 10.02 8.87
C ASP A 245 -17.30 10.85 7.68
N ARG A 246 -17.60 12.14 7.88
CA ARG A 246 -18.02 13.02 6.78
C ARG A 246 -16.89 13.19 5.76
N LEU A 247 -17.28 13.38 4.49
CA LEU A 247 -16.37 13.79 3.43
C LEU A 247 -15.80 15.17 3.76
N GLN A 248 -14.50 15.24 3.99
CA GLN A 248 -13.74 16.49 4.16
C GLN A 248 -13.12 16.86 2.82
N SER A 249 -13.12 18.14 2.46
CA SER A 249 -12.66 18.60 1.14
C SER A 249 -11.90 19.91 1.23
N LEU A 250 -10.80 19.99 0.48
CA LEU A 250 -10.04 21.21 0.21
C LEU A 250 -10.50 21.81 -1.11
N TYR A 251 -10.69 23.12 -1.13
CA TYR A 251 -11.08 23.91 -2.28
C TYR A 251 -10.01 24.94 -2.57
N LEU A 252 -9.86 25.34 -3.83
CA LEU A 252 -8.98 26.45 -4.19
C LEU A 252 -9.53 27.73 -3.55
N ASP A 253 -8.68 28.49 -2.86
CA ASP A 253 -9.09 29.79 -2.35
C ASP A 253 -9.24 30.78 -3.53
N PRO A 254 -10.41 31.42 -3.72
CA PRO A 254 -10.58 32.46 -4.75
C PRO A 254 -9.62 33.64 -4.61
N SER A 255 -9.11 33.91 -3.41
CA SER A 255 -8.12 34.95 -3.13
C SER A 255 -6.68 34.52 -3.43
N SER A 256 -6.46 33.22 -3.70
CA SER A 256 -5.14 32.71 -4.06
C SER A 256 -4.64 33.40 -5.34
N PRO A 257 -3.38 33.89 -5.38
CA PRO A 257 -2.80 34.50 -6.58
C PRO A 257 -2.69 33.55 -7.78
N PHE A 258 -2.85 32.23 -7.53
CA PHE A 258 -2.82 31.21 -8.56
C PHE A 258 -4.18 30.97 -9.23
N ALA A 259 -5.29 31.39 -8.61
CA ALA A 259 -6.63 31.10 -9.11
C ALA A 259 -6.89 31.60 -10.53
N GLY A 260 -6.29 32.73 -10.91
CA GLY A 260 -6.38 33.28 -12.28
C GLY A 260 -5.35 32.74 -13.27
N ARG A 261 -4.43 31.86 -12.86
CA ARG A 261 -3.31 31.34 -13.68
C ARG A 261 -3.51 29.92 -14.18
N PHE A 262 -4.53 29.23 -13.66
CA PHE A 262 -4.82 27.84 -13.98
C PHE A 262 -5.88 27.72 -15.07
N GLN A 263 -5.74 26.70 -15.91
CA GLN A 263 -6.74 26.35 -16.91
C GLN A 263 -7.84 25.51 -16.27
N LEU A 264 -8.92 26.17 -15.84
CA LEU A 264 -10.03 25.48 -15.18
C LEU A 264 -10.74 24.52 -16.15
N PRO A 265 -10.93 23.24 -15.78
CA PRO A 265 -11.73 22.32 -16.57
C PRO A 265 -13.18 22.82 -16.77
N GLU A 266 -13.84 22.39 -17.84
CA GLU A 266 -15.25 22.73 -18.08
C GLU A 266 -16.13 22.27 -16.90
N GLY A 267 -16.94 23.20 -16.37
CA GLY A 267 -17.79 22.96 -15.20
C GLY A 267 -17.06 23.05 -13.85
N PHE A 268 -15.75 23.30 -13.83
CA PHE A 268 -14.99 23.51 -12.58
C PHE A 268 -15.36 24.86 -11.96
N ASN A 269 -15.71 24.84 -10.68
CA ASN A 269 -16.02 26.04 -9.90
C ASN A 269 -15.08 26.12 -8.70
N ILE A 270 -14.29 27.19 -8.63
CA ILE A 270 -13.29 27.42 -7.57
C ILE A 270 -13.87 27.23 -6.16
N LYS A 271 -15.11 27.66 -5.92
CA LYS A 271 -15.73 27.63 -4.58
C LYS A 271 -16.33 26.28 -4.21
N THR A 272 -16.70 25.45 -5.18
CA THR A 272 -17.51 24.25 -4.93
C THR A 272 -16.92 22.96 -5.47
N THR A 273 -15.92 23.04 -6.34
CA THR A 273 -15.25 21.87 -6.90
C THR A 273 -14.06 21.49 -6.02
N PRO A 274 -14.06 20.29 -5.41
CA PRO A 274 -12.99 19.87 -4.51
C PRO A 274 -11.71 19.54 -5.27
N LEU A 275 -10.57 19.92 -4.69
CA LEU A 275 -9.23 19.55 -5.16
C LEU A 275 -8.76 18.24 -4.54
N VAL A 276 -8.92 18.13 -3.23
CA VAL A 276 -8.52 16.95 -2.45
C VAL A 276 -9.59 16.69 -1.44
N SER A 277 -10.01 15.44 -1.30
CA SER A 277 -10.99 15.07 -0.29
C SER A 277 -10.62 13.81 0.43
N PHE A 278 -11.09 13.69 1.67
CA PHE A 278 -10.88 12.54 2.53
C PHE A 278 -12.21 11.99 3.02
N LYS A 279 -12.38 10.68 2.88
CA LYS A 279 -13.48 9.91 3.45
C LYS A 279 -12.90 8.76 4.29
N ARG A 280 -13.27 8.72 5.57
CA ARG A 280 -12.89 7.63 6.46
C ARG A 280 -13.62 6.35 6.07
N VAL A 281 -12.86 5.31 5.72
CA VAL A 281 -13.35 3.95 5.46
C VAL A 281 -12.27 2.98 5.92
N ASP A 282 -12.39 2.48 7.15
CA ASP A 282 -11.32 1.75 7.82
C ASP A 282 -10.98 0.42 7.12
N LEU A 283 -11.99 -0.27 6.56
CA LEU A 283 -11.88 -1.60 5.96
C LEU A 283 -12.03 -1.62 4.43
N LEU A 284 -12.18 -0.46 3.78
CA LEU A 284 -12.61 -0.27 2.37
C LEU A 284 -13.97 -0.86 1.97
N TRP A 285 -14.54 -1.71 2.81
CA TRP A 285 -15.87 -2.31 2.71
C TRP A 285 -16.76 -1.91 3.88
N SER A 286 -18.07 -2.12 3.76
CA SER A 286 -18.95 -2.13 4.93
C SER A 286 -18.77 -3.41 5.75
N VAL A 287 -19.03 -3.35 7.06
CA VAL A 287 -19.10 -4.55 7.93
C VAL A 287 -20.08 -5.58 7.37
N ASN A 288 -21.23 -5.14 6.85
CA ASN A 288 -22.24 -6.04 6.28
C ASN A 288 -21.77 -6.72 5.00
N ASP A 289 -21.08 -6.00 4.13
CA ASP A 289 -20.51 -6.57 2.90
C ASP A 289 -19.47 -7.64 3.24
N LEU A 290 -18.58 -7.36 4.19
CA LEU A 290 -17.56 -8.32 4.65
C LEU A 290 -18.18 -9.52 5.35
N ALA A 291 -19.19 -9.35 6.21
CA ALA A 291 -19.87 -10.48 6.85
C ALA A 291 -20.55 -11.38 5.82
N SER A 292 -21.20 -10.78 4.83
CA SER A 292 -21.85 -11.53 3.74
C SER A 292 -20.84 -12.25 2.86
N MET A 293 -19.72 -11.59 2.54
CA MET A 293 -18.62 -12.17 1.77
C MET A 293 -17.97 -13.33 2.51
N HIS A 294 -17.62 -13.14 3.79
CA HIS A 294 -17.03 -14.18 4.61
C HIS A 294 -17.96 -15.41 4.72
N LYS A 295 -19.26 -15.21 4.92
CA LYS A 295 -20.22 -16.33 4.94
C LYS A 295 -20.27 -17.11 3.62
N ALA A 296 -20.07 -16.44 2.50
CA ALA A 296 -20.06 -17.08 1.18
C ALA A 296 -18.75 -17.82 0.89
N LEU A 297 -17.61 -17.26 1.32
CA LEU A 297 -16.28 -17.82 1.06
C LEU A 297 -15.85 -18.87 2.08
N HIS A 298 -16.30 -18.71 3.33
CA HIS A 298 -15.92 -19.51 4.48
C HIS A 298 -17.12 -20.10 5.23
N PRO A 299 -17.99 -20.90 4.56
CA PRO A 299 -19.17 -21.49 5.19
C PRO A 299 -18.82 -22.43 6.35
N GLU A 300 -17.62 -23.00 6.39
CA GLU A 300 -17.10 -23.90 7.43
C GLU A 300 -17.12 -23.26 8.84
N PHE A 301 -17.04 -21.94 8.93
CA PHE A 301 -17.14 -21.23 10.22
C PHE A 301 -18.57 -21.19 10.78
N TYR A 302 -19.60 -21.43 9.96
CA TYR A 302 -21.01 -21.16 10.28
C TYR A 302 -21.88 -22.41 10.47
N SER A 303 -21.27 -23.54 10.83
CA SER A 303 -21.99 -24.78 11.15
C SER A 303 -23.11 -24.53 12.18
N PRO A 304 -24.29 -25.21 12.09
CA PRO A 304 -25.46 -24.91 12.92
C PRO A 304 -25.25 -25.00 14.45
N SER A 305 -24.23 -25.74 14.88
CA SER A 305 -23.82 -25.87 16.28
C SER A 305 -22.91 -24.74 16.77
N ASN A 306 -22.41 -23.88 15.87
CA ASN A 306 -21.41 -22.87 16.19
C ASN A 306 -22.04 -21.48 16.29
N SER A 307 -21.80 -20.78 17.41
CA SER A 307 -22.27 -19.41 17.63
C SER A 307 -21.33 -18.36 17.02
N PHE A 308 -20.71 -18.68 15.88
CA PHE A 308 -19.66 -17.86 15.28
C PHE A 308 -20.17 -16.47 14.92
N LYS A 309 -19.38 -15.45 15.28
CA LYS A 309 -19.56 -14.06 14.87
C LYS A 309 -18.23 -13.55 14.32
N LEU A 310 -18.24 -13.11 13.07
CA LEU A 310 -17.03 -12.58 12.43
C LEU A 310 -16.49 -11.36 13.16
N PHE A 311 -17.38 -10.43 13.52
CA PHE A 311 -17.02 -9.15 14.12
C PHE A 311 -17.28 -9.10 15.62
N GLY A 312 -16.37 -8.46 16.35
CA GLY A 312 -16.53 -8.04 17.74
C GLY A 312 -17.12 -6.63 17.87
N ASP A 313 -17.01 -6.05 19.07
CA ASP A 313 -17.60 -4.74 19.40
C ASP A 313 -16.67 -3.54 19.15
N THR A 314 -15.49 -3.78 18.57
CA THR A 314 -14.52 -2.73 18.24
C THR A 314 -15.13 -1.72 17.28
N ALA A 315 -15.11 -0.43 17.66
CA ALA A 315 -15.66 0.63 16.84
C ALA A 315 -14.93 0.74 15.50
N VAL A 316 -15.68 0.82 14.40
CA VAL A 316 -15.15 0.90 13.04
C VAL A 316 -16.06 1.73 12.16
N TRP A 317 -15.47 2.46 11.21
CA TRP A 317 -16.17 3.29 10.24
C TRP A 317 -16.09 2.66 8.87
N THR A 318 -17.25 2.25 8.38
CA THR A 318 -17.33 1.42 7.18
C THR A 318 -18.49 1.88 6.32
N VAL A 319 -18.29 1.83 5.01
CA VAL A 319 -19.32 2.08 3.99
C VAL A 319 -19.03 1.18 2.80
N SER A 320 -20.07 0.84 2.05
CA SER A 320 -19.91 0.05 0.82
C SER A 320 -19.04 0.79 -0.20
N PRO A 321 -18.23 0.07 -1.01
CA PRO A 321 -17.45 0.67 -2.09
C PRO A 321 -18.25 1.55 -3.05
N GLU A 322 -19.53 1.23 -3.26
CA GLU A 322 -20.40 2.03 -4.12
C GLU A 322 -20.49 3.49 -3.69
N VAL A 323 -20.49 3.75 -2.38
CA VAL A 323 -20.64 5.10 -1.82
C VAL A 323 -19.49 6.00 -2.26
N TYR A 324 -18.24 5.60 -2.02
CA TYR A 324 -17.09 6.43 -2.40
C TYR A 324 -16.72 6.33 -3.87
N LEU A 325 -17.09 5.25 -4.57
CA LEU A 325 -16.98 5.19 -6.03
C LEU A 325 -17.93 6.17 -6.70
N ASN A 326 -19.13 6.40 -6.17
CA ASN A 326 -20.04 7.43 -6.67
C ASN A 326 -19.46 8.85 -6.47
N ILE A 327 -18.74 9.09 -5.37
CA ILE A 327 -18.01 10.33 -5.14
C ILE A 327 -16.87 10.46 -6.17
N PHE A 328 -16.06 9.42 -6.35
CA PHE A 328 -14.91 9.42 -7.26
C PHE A 328 -15.30 9.62 -8.73
N LEU A 329 -16.42 9.03 -9.13
CA LEU A 329 -16.91 9.03 -10.51
C LEU A 329 -17.87 10.19 -10.82
N GLY A 330 -18.10 11.08 -9.85
CA GLY A 330 -18.97 12.24 -10.03
C GLY A 330 -18.53 13.17 -11.17
N PRO A 331 -19.43 14.04 -11.67
CA PRO A 331 -19.10 15.04 -12.68
C PRO A 331 -18.17 16.13 -12.11
N VAL A 332 -17.40 16.81 -12.97
CA VAL A 332 -16.40 17.83 -12.58
C VAL A 332 -16.96 18.88 -11.60
N ALA A 333 -18.21 19.31 -11.79
CA ALA A 333 -18.86 20.29 -10.93
C ALA A 333 -18.88 19.89 -9.43
N THR A 334 -18.96 18.59 -9.14
CA THR A 334 -19.02 18.04 -7.77
C THR A 334 -17.83 17.16 -7.41
N ALA A 335 -17.05 16.71 -8.39
CA ALA A 335 -15.91 15.82 -8.25
C ALA A 335 -14.93 15.97 -9.43
N ASN A 336 -13.85 16.73 -9.24
CA ASN A 336 -12.75 16.81 -10.21
C ASN A 336 -11.74 15.64 -10.08
N TYR A 337 -12.11 14.55 -9.40
CA TYR A 337 -11.13 13.53 -9.04
C TYR A 337 -10.65 12.71 -10.24
N LYS A 338 -9.34 12.55 -10.31
CA LYS A 338 -8.65 11.66 -11.26
C LYS A 338 -7.82 10.59 -10.57
N THR A 339 -7.47 10.80 -9.30
CA THR A 339 -6.73 9.81 -8.52
C THR A 339 -7.51 9.47 -7.25
N MET A 340 -7.77 8.18 -7.02
CA MET A 340 -8.25 7.70 -5.73
C MET A 340 -7.07 7.05 -5.00
N ILE A 341 -6.73 7.52 -3.81
CA ILE A 341 -5.65 6.97 -2.99
C ILE A 341 -6.28 6.20 -1.83
N VAL A 342 -5.99 4.90 -1.74
CA VAL A 342 -6.56 4.02 -0.71
C VAL A 342 -5.50 3.49 0.24
N SER A 343 -5.86 3.30 1.51
CA SER A 343 -5.02 2.60 2.48
C SER A 343 -5.87 1.90 3.53
N SER A 344 -5.62 0.62 3.77
CA SER A 344 -6.28 -0.19 4.80
C SER A 344 -5.38 -1.34 5.23
N ALA A 345 -5.24 -1.48 6.55
CA ALA A 345 -4.69 -2.64 7.25
C ALA A 345 -4.84 -2.42 8.75
N GLY A 346 -4.70 -1.18 9.24
CA GLY A 346 -4.70 -0.89 10.68
C GLY A 346 -5.97 -1.22 11.46
N HIS A 347 -7.10 -1.57 10.82
CA HIS A 347 -8.29 -2.08 11.53
C HIS A 347 -8.55 -3.56 11.27
N TRP A 348 -7.69 -4.22 10.50
CA TRP A 348 -7.73 -5.66 10.32
C TRP A 348 -7.03 -6.32 11.51
N THR A 349 -7.69 -6.23 12.65
CA THR A 349 -7.21 -6.75 13.94
C THR A 349 -8.06 -7.92 14.39
N MET A 350 -7.48 -8.75 15.26
CA MET A 350 -8.22 -9.84 15.88
C MET A 350 -9.36 -9.33 16.75
N ASP A 351 -9.18 -8.20 17.45
CA ASP A 351 -10.23 -7.60 18.28
C ASP A 351 -11.46 -7.16 17.46
N LEU A 352 -11.26 -6.65 16.24
CA LEU A 352 -12.38 -6.34 15.35
C LEU A 352 -12.91 -7.61 14.69
N PHE A 353 -12.04 -8.44 14.14
CA PHE A 353 -12.38 -9.72 13.51
C PHE A 353 -12.37 -10.86 14.53
N HIS A 354 -13.14 -10.66 15.61
CA HIS A 354 -13.15 -11.53 16.79
C HIS A 354 -13.43 -13.00 16.48
N GLY A 355 -14.14 -13.29 15.39
CA GLY A 355 -14.42 -14.66 14.96
C GLY A 355 -13.14 -15.49 14.71
N TYR A 356 -12.02 -14.86 14.34
CA TYR A 356 -10.77 -15.57 14.16
C TYR A 356 -10.01 -15.86 15.46
N HIS A 357 -10.49 -15.40 16.63
CA HIS A 357 -9.82 -15.70 17.91
C HIS A 357 -9.72 -17.22 18.12
N ARG A 358 -8.54 -17.69 18.52
CA ARG A 358 -8.41 -19.06 19.03
C ARG A 358 -9.09 -19.12 20.39
N ALA A 359 -9.96 -20.12 20.59
CA ALA A 359 -10.53 -20.35 21.92
C ALA A 359 -9.39 -20.56 22.92
N HIS A 360 -9.42 -19.83 24.04
CA HIS A 360 -8.50 -20.03 25.15
C HIS A 360 -8.73 -21.45 25.70
N GLY A 361 -7.88 -22.42 25.31
CA GLY A 361 -8.03 -23.81 25.74
C GLY A 361 -7.31 -24.86 24.90
N SER A 362 -6.86 -24.55 23.68
CA SER A 362 -5.89 -25.37 22.95
C SER A 362 -4.48 -24.81 23.19
N ASP A 363 -3.65 -25.68 23.75
CA ASP A 363 -2.32 -25.41 24.31
C ASP A 363 -1.49 -24.38 23.53
N GLY A 364 -0.82 -23.50 24.27
CA GLY A 364 0.01 -22.40 23.77
C GLY A 364 1.29 -22.83 23.05
N SER A 365 1.21 -23.82 22.15
CA SER A 365 2.27 -24.10 21.20
C SER A 365 2.21 -23.06 20.08
N THR A 366 3.16 -22.13 20.14
CA THR A 366 3.67 -21.41 18.97
C THR A 366 3.79 -22.38 17.78
N LEU A 367 2.85 -22.30 16.85
CA LEU A 367 3.00 -22.92 15.54
C LEU A 367 4.15 -22.17 14.85
N ASN A 368 5.33 -22.77 14.92
CA ASN A 368 6.46 -22.40 14.09
C ASN A 368 6.01 -22.47 12.64
N ASP A 369 6.15 -21.34 11.97
CA ASP A 369 6.41 -21.16 10.54
C ASP A 369 6.33 -22.46 9.72
N SER A 370 5.09 -22.83 9.37
CA SER A 370 4.82 -23.99 8.55
C SER A 370 4.04 -23.53 7.33
N ARG A 371 4.82 -23.26 6.27
CA ARG A 371 4.48 -23.31 4.84
C ARG A 371 2.99 -23.43 4.52
N LEU A 372 2.51 -22.45 3.76
CA LEU A 372 1.31 -22.48 2.90
C LEU A 372 1.29 -23.77 2.05
N LEU A 373 0.83 -24.86 2.63
CA LEU A 373 0.53 -26.12 1.94
C LEU A 373 -0.98 -26.20 1.85
N PHE A 374 -1.50 -25.90 0.66
CA PHE A 374 -2.88 -26.18 0.28
C PHE A 374 -3.07 -27.70 0.25
N PRO A 375 -3.91 -28.30 1.11
CA PRO A 375 -4.20 -29.72 1.01
C PRO A 375 -5.15 -29.92 -0.17
N SER A 376 -4.66 -30.59 -1.22
CA SER A 376 -5.51 -31.34 -2.13
C SER A 376 -5.89 -32.63 -1.41
N ASP A 377 -7.05 -32.66 -0.75
CA ASP A 377 -7.96 -33.80 -0.62
C ASP A 377 -9.06 -33.46 0.41
N PHE A 378 -10.31 -33.80 0.07
CA PHE A 378 -11.55 -33.43 0.77
C PHE A 378 -11.69 -34.15 2.14
N GLU A 379 -10.98 -33.70 3.16
CA GLU A 379 -11.41 -33.81 4.56
C GLU A 379 -12.00 -32.45 4.99
N GLU A 380 -13.00 -32.45 5.87
CA GLU A 380 -13.62 -31.22 6.41
C GLU A 380 -12.52 -30.27 6.89
N LEU A 381 -12.21 -29.25 6.09
CA LEU A 381 -11.11 -28.35 6.36
C LEU A 381 -11.47 -27.54 7.61
N GLU A 382 -10.79 -27.87 8.70
CA GLU A 382 -10.87 -27.10 9.94
C GLU A 382 -10.57 -25.62 9.63
N PRO A 383 -11.39 -24.68 10.14
CA PRO A 383 -11.19 -23.26 9.93
C PRO A 383 -9.79 -22.79 10.37
N ILE A 384 -9.08 -22.06 9.50
CA ILE A 384 -7.80 -21.45 9.86
C ILE A 384 -8.07 -20.23 10.74
N LEU A 385 -7.65 -20.30 12.01
CA LEU A 385 -7.82 -19.24 13.01
C LEU A 385 -6.55 -18.38 13.20
N GLY A 386 -6.70 -17.25 13.87
CA GLY A 386 -5.63 -16.28 14.09
C GLY A 386 -5.40 -15.36 12.89
N TYR A 387 -4.28 -14.63 12.90
CA TYR A 387 -3.92 -13.72 11.81
C TYR A 387 -3.73 -14.42 10.47
N ASP A 388 -3.34 -15.69 10.45
CA ASP A 388 -3.20 -16.44 9.20
C ASP A 388 -4.54 -16.56 8.47
N GLY A 389 -5.62 -16.90 9.19
CA GLY A 389 -6.98 -16.91 8.66
C GLY A 389 -7.45 -15.53 8.25
N LEU A 390 -7.20 -14.52 9.10
CA LEU A 390 -7.58 -13.14 8.79
C LEU A 390 -6.86 -12.59 7.56
N LEU A 391 -5.60 -12.95 7.33
CA LEU A 391 -4.83 -12.57 6.14
C LEU A 391 -5.34 -13.25 4.88
N ILE A 392 -5.81 -14.50 4.96
CA ILE A 392 -6.50 -15.19 3.85
C ILE A 392 -7.75 -14.39 3.48
N PHE A 393 -8.61 -14.09 4.46
CA PHE A 393 -9.84 -13.35 4.18
C PHE A 393 -9.58 -11.91 3.73
N PHE A 394 -8.54 -11.24 4.25
CA PHE A 394 -8.11 -9.94 3.74
C PHE A 394 -7.74 -10.02 2.25
N ARG A 395 -6.98 -11.04 1.85
CA ARG A 395 -6.60 -11.26 0.45
C ARG A 395 -7.85 -11.38 -0.42
N GLU A 396 -8.81 -12.21 -0.04
CA GLU A 396 -10.05 -12.38 -0.79
C GLU A 396 -10.88 -11.09 -0.84
N ALA A 397 -11.06 -10.43 0.32
CA ALA A 397 -11.81 -9.19 0.41
C ALA A 397 -11.22 -8.07 -0.46
N MET A 398 -9.89 -7.95 -0.47
CA MET A 398 -9.22 -6.98 -1.33
C MET A 398 -9.32 -7.38 -2.81
N GLU A 399 -9.45 -8.67 -3.14
CA GLU A 399 -9.60 -9.15 -4.53
C GLU A 399 -10.98 -8.79 -5.08
N HIS A 400 -12.00 -9.06 -4.29
CA HIS A 400 -13.35 -8.60 -4.58
C HIS A 400 -13.40 -7.07 -4.69
N TRP A 401 -12.68 -6.35 -3.84
CA TRP A 401 -12.64 -4.88 -3.87
C TRP A 401 -12.06 -4.37 -5.18
N ALA A 402 -10.89 -4.87 -5.54
CA ALA A 402 -10.20 -4.56 -6.78
C ALA A 402 -11.08 -4.81 -8.00
N ASN A 403 -11.72 -5.98 -8.06
CA ASN A 403 -12.62 -6.35 -9.15
C ASN A 403 -13.86 -5.45 -9.21
N ALA A 404 -14.40 -5.02 -8.07
CA ALA A 404 -15.51 -4.07 -8.03
C ALA A 404 -15.10 -2.68 -8.53
N VAL A 405 -13.94 -2.18 -8.09
CA VAL A 405 -13.38 -0.89 -8.53
C VAL A 405 -13.09 -0.89 -10.03
N GLN A 406 -12.37 -1.90 -10.52
CA GLN A 406 -12.00 -2.03 -11.94
C GLN A 406 -13.26 -2.09 -12.82
N ARG A 407 -14.24 -2.92 -12.47
CA ARG A 407 -15.53 -2.97 -13.19
C ARG A 407 -16.23 -1.62 -13.24
N ARG A 408 -16.24 -0.86 -12.14
CA ARG A 408 -16.84 0.48 -12.11
C ARG A 408 -16.06 1.49 -12.97
N LEU A 409 -14.74 1.38 -13.04
CA LEU A 409 -13.92 2.23 -13.91
C LEU A 409 -14.08 1.90 -15.40
N ASP A 410 -14.27 0.63 -15.74
CA ASP A 410 -14.43 0.19 -17.14
C ASP A 410 -15.83 0.45 -17.70
N THR A 411 -16.85 0.38 -16.85
CA THR A 411 -18.25 0.67 -17.24
C THR A 411 -18.59 2.16 -17.21
N HIS A 412 -17.77 2.98 -16.56
CA HIS A 412 -18.01 4.42 -16.53
C HIS A 412 -17.66 5.03 -17.89
N PRO A 413 -18.61 5.71 -18.55
CA PRO A 413 -18.37 6.26 -19.88
C PRO A 413 -17.18 7.23 -19.84
N PRO A 414 -16.25 7.16 -20.81
CA PRO A 414 -15.21 8.17 -20.92
C PRO A 414 -15.90 9.53 -21.08
N SER A 415 -15.54 10.48 -20.23
CA SER A 415 -15.99 11.86 -20.41
C SER A 415 -15.55 12.30 -21.82
N VAL A 416 -16.48 12.87 -22.59
CA VAL A 416 -16.34 13.24 -24.02
C VAL A 416 -15.13 14.17 -24.29
N SER A 417 -14.53 14.73 -23.24
CA SER A 417 -13.37 15.63 -23.24
C SER A 417 -12.05 14.99 -22.76
N SER A 418 -12.04 13.71 -22.37
CA SER A 418 -10.82 13.07 -21.84
C SER A 418 -9.88 12.56 -22.93
N SER A 419 -8.80 13.30 -23.16
CA SER A 419 -7.57 12.78 -23.79
C SER A 419 -7.20 11.43 -23.15
N PRO A 420 -6.64 10.46 -23.92
CA PRO A 420 -6.12 9.19 -23.38
C PRO A 420 -5.18 9.35 -22.18
N THR A 421 -4.53 10.51 -22.07
CA THR A 421 -3.62 10.89 -20.98
C THR A 421 -4.30 11.29 -19.66
N ARG A 422 -5.64 11.34 -19.57
CA ARG A 422 -6.41 11.84 -18.41
C ARG A 422 -7.34 10.79 -17.78
N GLN A 423 -6.92 9.53 -17.83
CA GLN A 423 -7.67 8.41 -17.27
C GLN A 423 -7.67 8.43 -15.74
N ARG A 424 -8.81 8.06 -15.13
CA ARG A 424 -8.89 7.89 -13.68
C ARG A 424 -8.02 6.71 -13.25
N GLN A 425 -7.28 6.89 -12.17
CA GLN A 425 -6.42 5.87 -11.59
C GLN A 425 -6.70 5.69 -10.10
N VAL A 426 -6.32 4.53 -9.59
CA VAL A 426 -6.36 4.23 -8.16
C VAL A 426 -4.94 3.90 -7.71
N LEU A 427 -4.53 4.46 -6.58
CA LEU A 427 -3.24 4.22 -5.95
C LEU A 427 -3.49 3.52 -4.61
N VAL A 428 -2.83 2.39 -4.39
CA VAL A 428 -2.79 1.77 -3.06
C VAL A 428 -1.56 2.29 -2.35
N ARG A 429 -1.77 2.97 -1.23
CA ARG A 429 -0.71 3.38 -0.32
C ARG A 429 -0.57 2.31 0.77
N ALA A 430 0.67 1.84 0.95
CA ALA A 430 1.04 0.96 2.06
C ALA A 430 0.53 1.50 3.39
N TYR A 431 0.05 0.62 4.25
CA TYR A 431 -0.26 1.00 5.62
C TYR A 431 1.06 1.08 6.41
N LEU A 432 1.19 2.08 7.28
CA LEU A 432 2.38 2.25 8.11
C LEU A 432 2.14 1.62 9.48
N ALA A 433 3.08 0.80 9.95
CA ALA A 433 3.01 0.22 11.29
C ALA A 433 3.13 1.32 12.35
N GLY A 434 2.31 1.21 13.41
CA GLY A 434 2.43 2.05 14.59
C GLY A 434 3.64 1.65 15.45
N HIS A 435 4.05 2.59 16.30
CA HIS A 435 5.09 2.37 17.30
C HIS A 435 4.53 2.71 18.70
N ASP A 436 4.47 1.72 19.58
CA ASP A 436 4.05 1.97 20.96
C ASP A 436 5.05 2.89 21.67
N ALA A 437 4.52 3.82 22.46
CA ALA A 437 5.33 4.77 23.23
C ALA A 437 6.37 5.52 22.37
N CYS A 438 5.99 5.85 21.12
CA CYS A 438 6.85 6.56 20.16
C CYS A 438 7.36 7.91 20.67
N HIS A 439 6.67 8.52 21.64
CA HIS A 439 7.07 9.75 22.30
C HIS A 439 8.40 9.65 23.06
N ASN A 440 8.99 8.46 23.22
CA ASN A 440 10.33 8.26 23.79
C ASN A 440 11.45 8.26 22.74
N ALA A 441 11.11 8.18 21.45
CA ALA A 441 12.09 8.29 20.38
C ALA A 441 12.40 9.77 20.09
N ARG A 442 13.67 10.07 19.78
CA ARG A 442 14.13 11.42 19.41
C ARG A 442 14.69 11.48 17.99
N ASP A 443 15.05 10.32 17.43
CA ASP A 443 15.67 10.15 16.13
C ASP A 443 15.08 8.88 15.45
N PRO A 444 15.04 8.81 14.12
CA PRO A 444 14.74 7.58 13.38
C PRO A 444 15.68 6.46 13.78
N TRP A 445 15.20 5.22 13.70
CA TRP A 445 16.06 4.07 13.88
C TRP A 445 16.93 3.86 12.63
N ALA A 446 18.19 3.50 12.86
CA ALA A 446 19.11 3.12 11.78
C ALA A 446 18.70 1.78 11.14
N GLU A 447 18.01 0.93 11.89
CA GLU A 447 17.53 -0.39 11.48
C GLU A 447 16.07 -0.55 11.92
N GLU A 448 15.29 -1.27 11.11
CA GLU A 448 13.91 -1.62 11.48
C GLU A 448 13.92 -2.48 12.74
N ARG A 449 13.01 -2.17 13.68
CA ARG A 449 12.81 -3.02 14.85
C ARG A 449 11.47 -3.71 14.73
N PRO A 450 11.37 -4.98 15.16
CA PRO A 450 10.10 -5.71 15.10
C PRO A 450 9.03 -4.95 15.88
N PRO A 451 7.86 -4.69 15.28
CA PRO A 451 6.79 -3.97 15.95
C PRO A 451 6.35 -4.73 17.22
N ARG A 452 5.77 -4.01 18.18
CA ARG A 452 5.11 -4.65 19.33
C ARG A 452 3.76 -5.25 18.90
N ALA A 453 3.29 -6.25 19.66
CA ALA A 453 2.03 -6.94 19.42
C ALA A 453 0.84 -6.31 20.16
N SER A 454 0.91 -5.02 20.53
CA SER A 454 -0.17 -4.31 21.23
C SER A 454 -1.44 -4.15 20.39
N TRP A 455 -1.26 -4.17 19.08
CA TRP A 455 -2.28 -4.09 18.04
C TRP A 455 -1.87 -5.06 16.92
N ASN A 456 -2.28 -4.81 15.67
CA ASN A 456 -1.83 -5.60 14.52
C ASN A 456 -0.49 -5.15 13.90
N TRP A 457 0.31 -4.33 14.59
CA TRP A 457 1.52 -3.71 14.01
C TRP A 457 2.50 -4.71 13.39
N ARG A 458 2.68 -5.87 14.02
CA ARG A 458 3.54 -6.95 13.50
C ARG A 458 3.08 -7.52 12.16
N GLU A 459 1.78 -7.44 11.89
CA GLU A 459 1.15 -8.07 10.74
C GLU A 459 1.01 -7.09 9.55
N ILE A 460 1.23 -5.79 9.77
CA ILE A 460 1.09 -4.75 8.73
C ILE A 460 1.94 -5.08 7.49
N GLY A 461 3.17 -5.57 7.68
CA GLY A 461 4.01 -6.01 6.57
C GLY A 461 3.37 -7.12 5.72
N ARG A 462 2.67 -8.07 6.37
CA ARG A 462 1.98 -9.17 5.68
C ARG A 462 0.74 -8.67 4.92
N PHE A 463 -0.01 -7.72 5.49
CA PHE A 463 -1.11 -7.05 4.79
C PHE A 463 -0.63 -6.25 3.58
N ASN A 464 0.47 -5.51 3.70
CA ASN A 464 1.05 -4.76 2.59
C ASN A 464 1.54 -5.69 1.48
N LYS A 465 2.16 -6.82 1.84
CA LYS A 465 2.61 -7.84 0.87
C LYS A 465 1.45 -8.42 0.04
N ILE A 466 0.25 -8.56 0.62
CA ILE A 466 -0.94 -9.01 -0.12
C ILE A 466 -1.33 -8.02 -1.23
N TRP A 467 -1.08 -6.72 -1.04
CA TRP A 467 -1.27 -5.72 -2.10
C TRP A 467 -0.18 -5.79 -3.18
N GLU A 468 1.07 -6.06 -2.79
CA GLU A 468 2.23 -6.16 -3.70
C GLU A 468 2.20 -7.40 -4.60
N GLU A 469 1.90 -8.57 -4.03
CA GLU A 469 1.93 -9.87 -4.72
C GLU A 469 0.86 -10.00 -5.80
N ARG A 470 -0.04 -9.03 -5.92
CA ARG A 470 -1.09 -9.08 -6.94
C ARG A 470 -0.49 -8.90 -8.32
N PRO A 471 -0.79 -9.82 -9.26
CA PRO A 471 -0.38 -9.64 -10.63
C PRO A 471 -0.92 -8.30 -11.14
N ARG A 472 -0.03 -7.49 -11.71
CA ARG A 472 -0.36 -6.32 -12.56
C ARG A 472 -1.33 -6.63 -13.72
N LEU A 473 -1.75 -7.90 -13.86
CA LEU A 473 -2.58 -8.47 -14.92
C LEU A 473 -4.10 -8.17 -14.79
N ALA A 474 -4.60 -7.74 -13.63
CA ALA A 474 -6.01 -7.30 -13.48
C ALA A 474 -6.19 -5.78 -13.50
N PHE A 475 -5.09 -5.02 -13.62
CA PHE A 475 -5.05 -3.60 -13.28
C PHE A 475 -4.31 -2.78 -14.34
N THR A 476 -4.85 -2.70 -15.55
CA THR A 476 -4.27 -1.84 -16.60
C THR A 476 -4.38 -0.34 -16.27
N LYS A 477 -5.16 0.06 -15.25
CA LYS A 477 -5.40 1.47 -14.86
C LYS A 477 -5.08 1.79 -13.40
N MET A 478 -4.50 0.84 -12.67
CA MET A 478 -4.12 1.02 -11.26
C MET A 478 -2.60 1.10 -11.17
N SER A 479 -2.07 2.23 -10.72
CA SER A 479 -0.66 2.33 -10.40
C SER A 479 -0.49 2.01 -8.92
N ILE A 480 0.24 0.95 -8.61
CA ILE A 480 0.58 0.61 -7.22
C ILE A 480 1.93 1.26 -6.93
N SER A 481 1.96 2.23 -6.01
CA SER A 481 3.18 2.85 -5.50
C SER A 481 3.30 2.50 -4.02
N LEU A 482 4.08 1.46 -3.70
CA LEU A 482 4.45 1.14 -2.32
C LEU A 482 5.82 1.72 -2.00
N GLU A 483 5.85 2.72 -1.13
CA GLU A 483 7.08 3.08 -0.44
C GLU A 483 7.44 1.93 0.52
N LEU A 484 8.33 1.05 0.09
CA LEU A 484 8.94 0.07 0.97
C LEU A 484 9.95 0.80 1.86
N ILE A 485 9.88 0.57 3.18
CA ILE A 485 11.08 0.60 4.02
C ILE A 485 11.50 -0.87 4.06
N GLY A 486 12.73 -1.15 3.65
CA GLY A 486 13.17 -2.48 3.19
C GLY A 486 12.83 -3.63 4.13
N GLN A 487 12.06 -4.59 3.63
CA GLN A 487 11.95 -5.92 4.25
C GLN A 487 13.11 -6.79 3.73
N GLU A 488 14.15 -6.96 4.55
CA GLU A 488 14.97 -8.17 4.43
C GLU A 488 14.26 -9.33 5.12
N THR A 489 14.27 -10.48 4.47
CA THR A 489 13.68 -11.73 4.94
C THR A 489 14.28 -12.14 6.29
N TYR A 490 13.45 -12.20 7.32
CA TYR A 490 13.80 -12.76 8.63
C TYR A 490 13.96 -14.28 8.53
N ASP A 491 15.16 -14.79 8.84
CA ASP A 491 15.44 -16.22 9.07
C ASP A 491 15.32 -16.51 10.58
N PRO A 492 14.33 -17.28 11.03
CA PRO A 492 14.11 -17.55 12.45
C PRO A 492 15.14 -18.51 13.09
N MET A 493 16.21 -18.93 12.41
CA MET A 493 17.17 -19.92 12.96
C MET A 493 18.62 -19.43 13.18
N ALA A 494 18.85 -18.13 13.38
CA ALA A 494 20.18 -17.62 13.77
C ALA A 494 20.26 -17.19 15.25
N THR A 495 20.24 -18.17 16.17
CA THR A 495 20.93 -18.12 17.48
C THR A 495 21.31 -19.51 17.93
#